data_AF-A0A7S1TMH4-F1
#
_entry.id   AF-A0A7S1TMH4-F1
#
_cell.length_a   1.000
_cell.length_b   1.000
_cell.length_c   1.000
_cell.angle_alpha   90.00
_cell.angle_beta   90.00
_cell.angle_gamma   90.00
#
_symmetry.space_group_name_H-M   'P 1'
#
loop_
_entity.id
_entity.type
_entity.pdbx_description
1 polymer ?
#
loop_
_entity_poly.entity_id
_entity_poly.type
_entity_poly.pdbx_seq_one_letter_code
_entity_poly.pdbx_strand_id
1 'polypeptide(L)'
;IEALMPVLINESSRGRTSFCSIRRSGPRGGSRSGPSKFCHVCWNDSPNRRKMTCTNFAKAKGSYRKVICEVCLRKHLPEPEWPSNDVTIDVMTCMHCRGICPPKSQCSVYNRVNKKKRAYK
;
A
#
# COMPACT_ATOMS: atom_id res chain seq x y z
N ILE A 1 -6.86 19.08 -68.94
CA ILE A 1 -5.81 18.03 -68.99
C ILE A 1 -4.91 18.35 -67.81
N GLU A 2 -4.90 17.70 -66.65
CA GLU A 2 -5.40 16.43 -66.12
C GLU A 2 -5.70 16.69 -64.62
N ALA A 3 -6.89 16.39 -64.13
CA ALA A 3 -7.28 15.14 -63.47
C ALA A 3 -6.83 15.06 -61.99
N LEU A 4 -7.86 15.19 -61.15
CA LEU A 4 -7.97 14.83 -59.73
C LEU A 4 -7.40 13.43 -59.45
N MET A 5 -6.69 13.28 -58.33
CA MET A 5 -6.55 11.98 -57.65
C MET A 5 -6.90 12.15 -56.16
N PRO A 6 -7.96 11.50 -55.66
CA PRO A 6 -8.25 11.39 -54.23
C PRO A 6 -7.44 10.23 -53.61
N VAL A 7 -6.75 10.49 -52.50
CA VAL A 7 -6.13 9.42 -51.70
C VAL A 7 -7.20 8.78 -50.83
N LEU A 8 -7.35 7.47 -51.03
CA LEU A 8 -8.32 6.60 -50.40
C LEU A 8 -8.04 6.41 -48.89
N ILE A 9 -9.16 6.25 -48.21
CA ILE A 9 -9.39 6.01 -46.79
C ILE A 9 -8.74 4.67 -46.39
N ASN A 10 -8.15 4.58 -45.19
CA ASN A 10 -7.92 3.29 -44.53
C ASN A 10 -8.40 3.35 -43.08
N GLU A 11 -9.71 3.21 -42.91
CA GLU A 11 -10.35 2.90 -41.65
C GLU A 11 -10.08 1.44 -41.30
N SER A 12 -8.91 1.16 -40.71
CA SER A 12 -8.65 -0.14 -40.09
C SER A 12 -9.26 -0.16 -38.69
N SER A 13 -10.56 -0.43 -38.66
CA SER A 13 -11.35 -0.81 -37.51
C SER A 13 -10.81 -2.12 -36.92
N ARG A 14 -9.93 -2.00 -35.92
CA ARG A 14 -9.61 -3.11 -35.00
C ARG A 14 -10.32 -2.89 -33.68
N GLY A 15 -11.46 -3.56 -33.56
CA GLY A 15 -12.30 -3.60 -32.37
C GLY A 15 -11.48 -3.88 -31.11
N ARG A 16 -11.56 -2.94 -30.17
CA ARG A 16 -11.14 -3.13 -28.78
C ARG A 16 -12.37 -3.50 -27.96
N THR A 17 -12.85 -4.72 -28.11
CA THR A 17 -13.66 -5.33 -27.04
C THR A 17 -12.67 -5.77 -25.95
N SER A 18 -12.35 -4.82 -25.07
CA SER A 18 -11.75 -5.13 -23.78
C SER A 18 -12.79 -5.94 -22.99
N PHE A 19 -12.78 -7.26 -23.20
CA PHE A 19 -13.32 -8.17 -22.22
C PHE A 19 -12.47 -8.01 -20.97
N CYS A 20 -12.90 -7.11 -20.08
CA CYS A 20 -12.62 -7.20 -18.67
C CYS A 20 -13.19 -8.55 -18.22
N SER A 21 -12.40 -9.61 -18.39
CA SER A 21 -12.62 -10.86 -17.71
C SER A 21 -12.54 -10.53 -16.22
N ILE A 22 -13.72 -10.37 -15.61
CA ILE A 22 -13.88 -10.32 -14.16
C ILE A 22 -13.45 -11.71 -13.69
N ARG A 23 -12.14 -11.92 -13.53
CA ARG A 23 -11.59 -13.06 -12.81
C ARG A 23 -12.15 -12.92 -11.41
N ARG A 24 -13.23 -13.65 -11.13
CA ARG A 24 -13.80 -13.81 -9.80
C ARG A 24 -12.64 -14.25 -8.92
N SER A 25 -12.10 -13.30 -8.14
CA SER A 25 -11.00 -13.57 -7.24
C SER A 25 -11.47 -14.67 -6.30
N GLY A 26 -10.91 -15.87 -6.46
CA GLY A 26 -11.18 -17.01 -5.60
C GLY A 26 -10.94 -16.67 -4.12
N PRO A 27 -11.37 -17.55 -3.20
CA PRO A 27 -11.26 -17.31 -1.76
C PRO A 27 -9.82 -16.90 -1.43
N ARG A 28 -9.66 -15.65 -0.98
CA ARG A 28 -8.35 -15.09 -0.64
C ARG A 28 -7.90 -15.82 0.62
N GLY A 29 -7.10 -16.87 0.46
CA GLY A 29 -6.50 -17.66 1.52
C GLY A 29 -5.93 -16.73 2.61
N GLY A 30 -6.72 -16.59 3.67
CA GLY A 30 -6.44 -15.71 4.78
C GLY A 30 -5.58 -16.45 5.78
N SER A 31 -4.28 -16.22 5.73
CA SER A 31 -3.39 -16.18 6.91
C SER A 31 -1.94 -16.11 6.43
N ARG A 32 -1.56 -15.01 5.77
CA ARG A 32 -0.14 -14.68 5.72
C ARG A 32 0.27 -14.34 7.16
N SER A 33 0.88 -15.27 7.88
CA SER A 33 1.32 -15.15 9.27
C SER A 33 2.45 -14.13 9.47
N GLY A 34 3.03 -13.59 8.40
CA GLY A 34 4.12 -12.61 8.45
C GLY A 34 3.69 -11.13 8.43
N PRO A 35 4.62 -10.20 8.68
CA PRO A 35 4.40 -8.76 8.59
C PRO A 35 4.01 -8.30 7.18
N SER A 36 3.46 -7.09 7.05
CA SER A 36 3.13 -6.48 5.76
C SER A 36 4.38 -6.22 4.94
N LYS A 37 4.30 -6.47 3.62
CA LYS A 37 5.38 -6.11 2.67
C LYS A 37 5.44 -4.62 2.39
N PHE A 38 4.33 -3.92 2.57
CA PHE A 38 4.14 -2.51 2.24
C PHE A 38 4.28 -1.64 3.48
N CYS A 39 4.92 -0.47 3.30
CA CYS A 39 4.95 0.54 4.34
C CYS A 39 3.53 1.04 4.65
N HIS A 40 3.20 1.11 5.94
CA HIS A 40 1.91 1.57 6.45
C HIS A 40 1.61 3.04 6.09
N VAL A 41 2.65 3.87 5.92
CA VAL A 41 2.51 5.30 5.66
C VAL A 41 2.48 5.61 4.16
N CYS A 42 3.48 5.14 3.41
CA CYS A 42 3.64 5.49 2.00
C CYS A 42 3.23 4.39 1.01
N TRP A 43 2.81 3.22 1.50
CA TRP A 43 2.37 2.08 0.67
C TRP A 43 3.44 1.52 -0.28
N ASN A 44 4.69 1.98 -0.16
CA ASN A 44 5.79 1.50 -0.98
C ASN A 44 6.32 0.16 -0.43
N ASP A 45 6.58 -0.80 -1.32
CA ASP A 45 7.19 -2.10 -1.04
C ASP A 45 8.62 -2.24 -1.57
N SER A 46 9.21 -1.16 -2.10
CA SER A 46 10.58 -1.17 -2.61
C SER A 46 11.55 -1.95 -1.71
N PRO A 47 12.30 -2.92 -2.26
CA PRO A 47 13.26 -3.72 -1.50
C PRO A 47 14.44 -2.88 -1.01
N ASN A 48 14.73 -1.77 -1.69
CA ASN A 48 15.84 -0.87 -1.37
C ASN A 48 15.59 0.02 -0.15
N ARG A 49 14.40 -0.06 0.47
CA ARG A 49 14.08 0.69 1.68
C ARG A 49 14.10 -0.23 2.88
N ARG A 50 14.93 0.09 3.87
CA ARG A 50 14.90 -0.59 5.17
C ARG A 50 13.51 -0.43 5.78
N LYS A 51 12.94 -1.55 6.20
CA LYS A 51 11.60 -1.65 6.76
C LYS A 51 11.71 -2.18 8.18
N MET A 52 10.91 -1.62 9.07
CA MET A 52 10.89 -1.97 10.48
C MET A 52 9.52 -2.49 10.86
N THR A 53 9.52 -3.63 11.53
CA THR A 53 8.31 -4.28 12.03
C THR A 53 8.01 -3.76 13.43
N CYS A 54 6.74 -3.52 13.73
CA CYS A 54 6.32 -3.15 15.08
C CYS A 54 6.55 -4.30 16.05
N THR A 55 7.03 -4.01 17.25
CA THR A 55 7.31 -5.03 18.29
C THR A 55 6.05 -5.63 18.89
N ASN A 56 4.95 -4.89 18.83
CA ASN A 56 3.63 -5.42 19.15
C ASN A 56 3.18 -6.52 18.16
N PHE A 57 3.87 -6.73 17.03
CA PHE A 57 3.61 -7.88 16.15
C PHE A 57 3.79 -9.20 16.90
N ALA A 58 4.90 -9.36 17.64
CA ALA A 58 5.18 -10.54 18.44
C ALA A 58 4.20 -10.65 19.62
N LYS A 59 4.01 -9.55 20.38
CA LYS A 59 3.10 -9.52 21.54
C LYS A 59 1.67 -9.87 21.19
N ALA A 60 1.18 -9.39 20.05
CA ALA A 60 -0.21 -9.50 19.66
C ALA A 60 -0.48 -10.70 18.74
N LYS A 61 0.37 -11.75 18.79
CA LYS A 61 0.24 -13.00 18.02
C LYS A 61 -0.01 -12.76 16.52
N GLY A 62 0.66 -11.78 15.92
CA GLY A 62 0.52 -11.47 14.50
C GLY A 62 -0.72 -10.66 14.11
N SER A 63 -1.52 -10.16 15.05
CA SER A 63 -2.62 -9.23 14.73
C SER A 63 -2.13 -7.85 14.24
N TYR A 64 -0.96 -7.40 14.70
CA TYR A 64 -0.34 -6.13 14.30
C TYR A 64 0.69 -6.31 13.18
N ARG A 65 0.21 -6.37 11.93
CA ARG A 65 1.07 -6.65 10.76
C ARG A 65 1.67 -5.41 10.09
N LYS A 66 1.61 -4.25 10.72
CA LYS A 66 1.98 -2.97 10.11
C LYS A 66 3.51 -2.77 10.16
N VAL A 67 4.08 -2.34 9.04
CA VAL A 67 5.53 -2.12 8.85
C VAL A 67 5.74 -0.67 8.43
N ILE A 68 6.81 -0.03 8.90
CA ILE A 68 7.17 1.35 8.54
C ILE A 68 8.53 1.35 7.85
N CYS A 69 8.67 2.05 6.72
CA CYS A 69 9.97 2.23 6.09
C CYS A 69 10.76 3.32 6.82
N GLU A 70 12.08 3.21 6.81
CA GLU A 70 12.99 4.15 7.44
C GLU A 70 12.66 5.61 7.10
N VAL A 71 12.52 5.95 5.82
CA VAL A 71 12.19 7.32 5.39
C VAL A 71 10.92 7.87 6.07
N CYS A 72 9.87 7.06 6.18
CA CYS A 72 8.63 7.47 6.85
C CYS A 72 8.77 7.51 8.36
N LEU A 73 9.61 6.64 8.94
CA LEU A 73 9.94 6.72 10.36
C LEU A 73 10.64 8.06 10.64
N ARG A 74 11.70 8.36 9.89
CA ARG A 74 12.51 9.55 10.07
C ARG A 74 11.73 10.85 9.89
N LYS A 75 10.76 10.83 8.98
CA LYS A 75 9.90 11.98 8.69
C LYS A 75 8.89 12.29 9.79
N HIS A 76 8.46 11.28 10.55
CA HIS A 76 7.29 11.41 11.41
C HIS A 76 7.53 11.07 12.88
N LEU A 77 8.66 10.44 13.22
CA LEU A 77 9.08 10.22 14.60
C LEU A 77 10.36 11.02 14.88
N PRO A 78 10.44 11.73 16.01
CA PRO A 78 11.67 12.41 16.41
C PRO A 78 12.78 11.39 16.72
N GLU A 79 14.02 11.81 16.49
CA GLU A 79 15.26 11.01 16.60
C GLU A 79 15.47 10.22 17.91
N PRO A 80 15.08 10.69 19.12
CA PRO A 80 15.25 9.88 20.35
C PRO A 80 14.42 8.59 20.36
N GLU A 81 13.48 8.42 19.43
CA GLU A 81 12.61 7.24 19.35
C GLU A 81 13.01 6.27 18.24
N TRP A 82 14.15 6.52 17.57
CA TRP A 82 14.65 5.64 16.53
C TRP A 82 15.43 4.49 17.18
N PRO A 83 15.26 3.25 16.69
CA PRO A 83 16.12 2.17 17.12
C PRO A 83 17.55 2.52 16.70
N SER A 84 18.48 2.56 17.67
CA SER A 84 19.91 2.76 17.40
C SER A 84 20.40 1.74 16.39
N ASN A 85 21.31 2.14 15.51
CA ASN A 85 21.68 1.38 14.32
C ASN A 85 22.20 -0.04 14.58
N ASP A 86 22.66 -0.35 15.79
CA ASP A 86 23.57 -1.48 15.98
C ASP A 86 23.05 -2.78 16.60
N VAL A 87 22.06 -2.86 17.51
CA VAL A 87 21.90 -4.17 18.20
C VAL A 87 20.48 -4.66 18.50
N THR A 88 19.44 -3.83 18.58
CA THR A 88 18.11 -4.37 18.91
C THR A 88 17.03 -3.87 17.97
N ILE A 89 16.71 -4.73 17.00
CA ILE A 89 15.48 -4.67 16.19
C ILE A 89 14.22 -4.80 17.08
N ASP A 90 14.39 -5.02 18.39
CA ASP A 90 13.38 -5.56 19.30
C ASP A 90 12.47 -4.56 19.99
N VAL A 91 12.68 -3.24 19.89
CA VAL A 91 11.88 -2.27 20.68
C VAL A 91 11.38 -1.03 19.91
N MET A 92 10.98 -1.15 18.63
CA MET A 92 10.24 -0.05 17.97
C MET A 92 8.72 -0.25 18.03
N THR A 93 8.05 0.63 18.78
CA THR A 93 6.59 0.75 18.76
C THR A 93 6.18 1.63 17.60
N CYS A 94 5.44 1.08 16.64
CA CYS A 94 5.08 1.83 15.43
C CYS A 94 4.08 2.96 15.73
N MET A 95 4.05 3.96 14.84
CA MET A 95 3.12 5.10 14.90
C MET A 95 1.65 4.71 15.07
N HIS A 96 1.26 3.55 14.55
CA HIS A 96 -0.11 3.06 14.68
C HIS A 96 -0.44 2.64 16.11
N CYS A 97 0.48 1.94 16.78
CA CYS A 97 0.30 1.57 18.18
C CYS A 97 0.36 2.80 19.10
N ARG A 98 1.01 3.88 18.66
CA ARG A 98 1.04 5.18 19.36
C ARG A 98 -0.15 6.09 19.06
N GLY A 99 -1.03 5.72 18.12
CA GLY A 99 -2.17 6.55 17.74
C GLY A 99 -1.84 7.81 16.91
N ILE A 100 -0.59 7.98 16.48
CA ILE A 100 -0.10 9.18 15.77
C ILE A 100 0.04 8.97 14.26
N CYS A 101 -0.72 8.04 13.69
CA CYS A 101 -0.63 7.72 12.27
C CYS A 101 -0.98 8.93 11.37
N PRO A 102 -0.16 9.24 10.35
CA PRO A 102 -0.40 10.39 9.48
C PRO A 102 -1.66 10.20 8.61
N PRO A 103 -2.26 11.27 8.05
CA PRO A 103 -3.49 11.18 7.25
C PRO A 103 -3.40 10.26 6.02
N LYS A 104 -2.20 10.11 5.44
CA LYS A 104 -1.93 9.23 4.29
C LYS A 104 -1.75 7.75 4.68
N SER A 105 -1.69 7.45 5.98
CA SER A 105 -1.50 6.08 6.46
C SER A 105 -2.67 5.17 6.08
N GLN A 106 -2.36 3.88 5.98
CA GLN A 106 -3.33 2.87 5.59
C GLN A 106 -4.53 2.80 6.55
N CYS A 107 -4.34 2.99 7.85
CA CYS A 107 -5.47 3.01 8.79
C CYS A 107 -6.40 4.20 8.56
N SER A 108 -5.86 5.39 8.31
CA SER A 108 -6.66 6.59 8.02
C SER A 108 -7.44 6.44 6.72
N VAL A 109 -6.81 5.87 5.68
CA VAL A 109 -7.49 5.57 4.41
C VAL A 109 -8.61 4.55 4.62
N TYR A 110 -8.36 3.45 5.33
CA TYR A 110 -9.40 2.46 5.62
C TYR A 110 -10.56 3.04 6.43
N ASN A 111 -10.27 3.83 7.46
CA ASN A 111 -11.31 4.48 8.28
C ASN A 111 -12.18 5.40 7.43
N ARG A 112 -11.56 6.21 6.55
CA ARG A 112 -12.27 7.09 5.62
C ARG A 112 -13.16 6.31 4.65
N VAL A 113 -12.65 5.22 4.06
CA VAL A 113 -13.42 4.37 3.13
C VAL A 113 -14.57 3.67 3.85
N ASN A 114 -14.33 3.14 5.04
CA ASN A 114 -15.36 2.46 5.83
C ASN A 114 -16.43 3.43 6.33
N LYS A 115 -16.06 4.67 6.71
CA LYS A 115 -17.01 5.73 7.07
C LYS A 115 -17.95 6.03 5.89
N LYS A 116 -17.41 6.16 4.68
CA LYS A 116 -18.23 6.33 3.47
C LYS A 116 -19.20 5.16 3.29
N LYS A 117 -18.70 3.92 3.35
CA LYS A 117 -19.55 2.72 3.19
C LYS A 117 -20.67 2.62 4.23
N ARG A 118 -20.43 3.05 5.46
CA ARG A 118 -21.45 3.07 6.53
C ARG A 118 -22.53 4.13 6.30
N ALA A 119 -22.19 5.24 5.64
CA ALA A 119 -23.16 6.30 5.34
C ALA A 119 -24.13 5.93 4.19
N TYR A 120 -23.79 4.91 3.38
CA TYR A 120 -24.65 4.38 2.33
C TYR A 120 -25.45 3.14 2.76
N LYS A 121 -25.36 2.75 4.03
CA LYS A 121 -26.18 1.69 4.62
C LYS A 121 -27.27 2.32 5.46
#